data_AF-A0A953IVR6-F1
#
_entry.id   AF-A0A953IVR6-F1
#
_cell.length_a   1.000
_cell.length_b   1.000
_cell.length_c   1.000
_cell.angle_alpha   90.00
_cell.angle_beta   90.00
_cell.angle_gamma   90.00
#
_symmetry.space_group_name_H-M   'P 1'
#
loop_
_entity.id
_entity.type
_entity.pdbx_description
1 polymer ?
#
loop_
_entity_poly.entity_id
_entity_poly.type
_entity_poly.pdbx_seq_one_letter_code
_entity_poly.pdbx_strand_id
1 'polypeptide(L)' 'IESSCCGMAGSFGYGAETIDVSLAMGELSLLPAVRKAAAGDIIVADGTSCRHQIHDGTGREALHVSRVLAAALN' A
#
# COMPACT_ATOMS: atom_id res chain seq x y z
N ILE A 1 -1.43 -9.19 -9.33
CA ILE A 1 -1.40 -7.77 -9.72
C ILE A 1 0.00 -7.54 -10.27
N GLU A 2 0.14 -7.11 -11.53
CA GLU A 2 1.42 -6.53 -11.94
C GLU A 2 1.50 -5.14 -11.30
N SER A 3 2.25 -5.03 -10.20
CA SER A 3 2.33 -3.79 -9.44
C SER A 3 3.60 -3.02 -9.79
N SER A 4 3.44 -1.73 -10.05
CA SER A 4 4.52 -0.75 -9.93
C SER A 4 4.93 -0.58 -8.45
N CYS A 5 6.06 0.09 -8.21
CA CYS A 5 6.43 0.53 -6.86
C CYS A 5 5.29 1.37 -6.24
N CYS A 6 5.13 1.32 -4.92
CA CYS A 6 4.12 2.10 -4.20
C CYS A 6 4.32 3.61 -4.29
N GLY A 7 5.53 4.08 -4.63
CA GLY A 7 5.86 5.50 -4.76
C GLY A 7 6.54 6.12 -3.54
N MET A 8 6.46 5.49 -2.36
CA MET A 8 6.96 6.10 -1.12
C MET A 8 8.48 6.07 -0.92
N ALA A 9 9.15 4.98 -1.30
CA ALA A 9 10.61 4.75 -1.15
C ALA A 9 11.23 5.42 0.11
N GLY A 10 10.78 5.02 1.30
CA GLY A 10 11.17 5.69 2.56
C GLY A 10 10.41 6.99 2.75
N SER A 11 11.13 8.12 2.83
CA SER A 11 10.56 9.47 2.98
C SER A 11 10.34 10.22 1.66
N PHE A 12 10.69 9.62 0.51
CA PHE A 12 10.53 10.25 -0.80
C PHE A 12 9.09 10.70 -1.02
N GLY A 13 8.10 9.88 -0.65
CA GLY A 13 6.70 10.25 -0.79
C GLY A 13 6.17 11.28 0.20
N TYR A 14 7.00 11.85 1.07
CA TYR A 14 6.64 12.98 1.94
C TYR A 14 7.33 14.30 1.58
N GLY A 15 8.29 14.29 0.65
CA GLY A 15 8.94 15.51 0.18
C GLY A 15 7.94 16.39 -0.58
N ALA A 16 7.95 17.70 -0.33
CA ALA A 16 7.04 18.63 -1.01
C ALA A 16 7.27 18.65 -2.53
N GLU A 17 8.51 18.40 -2.95
CA GLU A 17 8.93 18.30 -4.34
C GLU A 17 8.59 16.94 -5.01
N THR A 18 8.30 15.91 -4.22
CA THR A 18 8.20 14.51 -4.69
C THR A 18 6.88 13.83 -4.37
N ILE A 19 6.03 14.43 -3.54
CA ILE A 19 4.71 13.90 -3.16
C ILE A 19 3.85 13.59 -4.38
N ASP A 20 3.79 14.49 -5.36
CA ASP A 20 2.96 14.31 -6.55
C ASP A 20 3.44 13.12 -7.40
N VAL A 21 4.76 12.94 -7.50
CA VAL A 21 5.36 11.80 -8.22
C VAL A 21 5.09 10.50 -7.46
N SER A 22 5.24 10.49 -6.14
CA SER A 22 4.92 9.34 -5.28
C SER A 22 3.46 8.90 -5.45
N LEU A 23 2.52 9.84 -5.38
CA LEU A 23 1.10 9.58 -5.57
C LEU A 23 0.82 9.05 -6.98
N ALA A 24 1.39 9.68 -8.02
CA ALA A 24 1.24 9.24 -9.40
C ALA A 24 1.72 7.78 -9.59
N MET A 25 2.85 7.40 -8.97
CA MET A 25 3.36 6.02 -9.03
C MET A 25 2.40 5.02 -8.37
N GLY A 26 1.81 5.38 -7.22
CA GLY A 26 0.82 4.55 -6.55
C GLY A 26 -0.47 4.38 -7.36
N GLU A 27 -0.91 5.44 -8.04
CA GLU A 27 -2.12 5.45 -8.88
C GLU A 27 -1.99 4.65 -10.18
N LEU A 28 -0.77 4.29 -10.61
CA LEU A 28 -0.59 3.47 -11.83
C LEU A 28 -1.25 2.09 -11.73
N SER A 29 -1.23 1.47 -10.55
CA SER A 29 -1.72 0.09 -10.38
C SER A 29 -2.14 -0.25 -8.97
N LEU A 30 -1.37 0.17 -7.96
CA LEU A 30 -1.54 -0.26 -6.57
C LEU A 30 -2.83 0.30 -5.96
N LEU A 31 -2.99 1.62 -5.93
CA LEU A 31 -4.13 2.26 -5.25
C LEU A 31 -5.47 1.91 -5.91
N PRO A 32 -5.60 1.87 -7.26
CA PRO A 32 -6.83 1.41 -7.90
C PRO A 32 -7.16 -0.05 -7.58
N ALA A 33 -6.17 -0.94 -7.56
CA ALA A 33 -6.39 -2.35 -7.24
C ALA A 33 -6.87 -2.53 -5.78
N VAL A 34 -6.28 -1.79 -4.85
CA VAL A 34 -6.70 -1.76 -3.44
C VAL A 34 -8.13 -1.25 -3.28
N ARG A 35 -8.51 -0.16 -3.97
CA ARG A 35 -9.87 0.39 -3.92
C ARG A 35 -10.91 -0.57 -4.52
N LYS A 36 -10.52 -1.41 -5.49
CA LYS A 36 -11.38 -2.42 -6.11
C LYS A 36 -11.54 -3.68 -5.25
N ALA A 37 -10.60 -3.97 -4.36
CA ALA A 37 -10.68 -5.13 -3.48
C ALA A 37 -11.93 -5.08 -2.60
N ALA A 38 -12.59 -6.21 -2.38
CA ALA A 38 -13.79 -6.28 -1.58
C ALA A 38 -13.50 -5.85 -0.13
N ALA A 39 -14.55 -5.45 0.60
CA ALA A 39 -14.42 -5.02 1.99
C ALA A 39 -13.85 -6.12 2.91
N GLY A 40 -14.14 -7.39 2.60
CA GLY A 40 -13.63 -8.56 3.33
C GLY A 40 -12.26 -9.05 2.86
N ASP A 41 -11.71 -8.51 1.77
CA ASP A 41 -10.40 -8.94 1.28
C ASP A 41 -9.30 -8.43 2.20
N ILE A 42 -8.37 -9.33 2.55
CA ILE A 42 -7.17 -8.99 3.29
C ILE A 42 -6.14 -8.41 2.33
N ILE A 43 -5.64 -7.22 2.63
CA ILE A 43 -4.56 -6.59 1.86
C ILE A 43 -3.24 -6.82 2.60
N VAL A 44 -2.25 -7.35 1.88
CA VAL A 44 -0.95 -7.69 2.44
C VAL A 44 0.14 -6.84 1.79
N ALA A 45 0.95 -6.19 2.62
CA ALA A 45 2.12 -5.45 2.20
C ALA A 45 3.20 -5.47 3.29
N ASP A 46 4.40 -5.97 2.94
CA ASP A 46 5.47 -6.17 3.93
C ASP A 46 6.31 -4.92 4.18
N GLY A 47 6.41 -4.03 3.20
CA GLY A 47 7.06 -2.73 3.36
C GLY A 47 6.22 -1.76 4.18
N THR A 48 6.79 -1.16 5.23
CA THR A 48 6.12 -0.09 6.00
C THR A 48 5.70 1.08 5.12
N SER A 49 6.57 1.49 4.20
CA SER A 49 6.26 2.54 3.23
C SER A 49 5.08 2.19 2.33
N CYS A 50 4.97 0.93 1.89
CA CYS A 50 3.82 0.47 1.11
C CYS A 50 2.52 0.52 1.93
N ARG A 51 2.56 0.09 3.19
CA ARG A 51 1.40 0.15 4.08
C ARG A 51 0.94 1.59 4.32
N HIS A 52 1.85 2.54 4.55
CA HIS A 52 1.50 3.95 4.68
C HIS A 52 0.88 4.50 3.39
N GLN A 53 1.48 4.25 2.22
CA GLN A 53 0.88 4.71 0.96
C GLN A 53 -0.52 4.16 0.74
N ILE A 54 -0.73 2.88 1.05
CA ILE A 54 -2.04 2.23 0.92
C ILE A 54 -3.05 2.88 1.87
N HIS A 55 -2.66 3.12 3.12
CA HIS A 55 -3.50 3.80 4.10
C HIS A 55 -3.83 5.23 3.65
N ASP A 56 -2.82 6.05 3.38
CA ASP A 56 -2.99 7.47 3.03
C ASP A 56 -3.75 7.64 1.71
N GLY A 57 -3.49 6.77 0.73
CA GLY A 57 -4.08 6.87 -0.60
C GLY A 57 -5.47 6.23 -0.74
N THR A 58 -5.87 5.31 0.15
CA THR A 58 -7.13 4.57 -0.02
C THR A 58 -7.99 4.43 1.24
N GLY A 59 -7.44 4.76 2.41
CA GLY A 59 -8.07 4.52 3.71
C GLY A 59 -8.15 3.03 4.10
N ARG A 60 -7.59 2.12 3.31
CA ARG A 60 -7.53 0.69 3.62
C ARG A 60 -6.32 0.37 4.48
N GLU A 61 -6.49 -0.52 5.45
CA GLU A 61 -5.39 -1.08 6.21
C GLU A 61 -4.78 -2.28 5.48
N ALA A 62 -3.45 -2.24 5.30
CA ALA A 62 -2.69 -3.37 4.80
C ALA A 62 -1.89 -4.01 5.93
N LEU A 63 -1.85 -5.35 5.98
CA LEU A 63 -1.16 -6.12 7.01
C LEU A 63 0.21 -6.60 6.52
N HIS A 64 1.17 -6.69 7.44
CA HIS A 64 2.39 -7.45 7.19
C HIS A 64 2.07 -8.95 7.14
N VAL A 65 2.71 -9.71 6.24
CA VAL A 65 2.40 -11.13 6.05
C VAL A 65 2.47 -11.95 7.35
N SER A 66 3.41 -11.64 8.24
CA SER A 66 3.52 -12.32 9.55
C SER A 66 2.28 -12.19 10.43
N ARG A 67 1.53 -11.09 10.34
CA ARG A 67 0.27 -10.90 11.08
C ARG A 67 -0.82 -11.82 10.55
N VAL A 68 -0.88 -11.99 9.22
CA VAL A 68 -1.82 -12.90 8.56
C VAL A 68 -1.50 -14.35 8.92
N LEU A 69 -0.21 -14.73 8.85
CA LEU A 69 0.23 -16.06 9.24
C LEU A 69 -0.06 -16.35 10.72
N ALA A 70 0.22 -15.40 11.62
CA ALA A 70 -0.08 -15.56 13.04
C ALA A 70 -1.60 -15.72 13.29
N ALA A 71 -2.47 -15.04 12.53
CA ALA A 71 -3.91 -15.20 12.65
C ALA A 71 -4.42 -16.56 12.13
N ALA A 72 -3.73 -17.16 11.15
CA ALA A 72 -4.10 -18.44 10.55
C ALA A 72 -3.56 -19.68 11.28
N LEU A 73 -2.58 -19.50 12.17
CA LEU A 73 -1.94 -20.58 12.95
C LEU A 73 -2.49 -20.73 14.38
N ASN A 74 -3.43 -19.87 14.77
CA ASN A 74 -4.19 -19.98 16.02
C ASN A 74 -5.58 -20.55 15.77
#